data_AF-A0A9P0K4L1-F1
#
_entry.id   AF-A0A9P0K4L1-F1
#
_cell.length_a   1.000
_cell.length_b   1.000
_cell.length_c   1.000
_cell.angle_alpha   90.00
_cell.angle_beta   90.00
_cell.angle_gamma   90.00
#
_symmetry.space_group_name_H-M   'P 1'
#
loop_
_entity.id
_entity.type
_entity.pdbx_description
1 polymer ?
#
loop_
_entity_poly.entity_id
_entity_poly.type
_entity_poly.pdbx_seq_one_letter_code
_entity_poly.pdbx_strand_id
1 'polypeptide(L)'
;MHNPSKQRSVLRTNKRGERESVNCPESIVDYNTFMGGVDKFVQLMSSYSIAQKSRRWWLKLFDYFIDTAIVNSYVMYKDSAKKQRRRYLSHLEFRSQLINEMIGNFCSRKRKGYRPGAGVGRETSTRWLPKMQFVS
;
A
#
# COMPACT_ATOMS: atom_id res chain seq x y z
N MET A 1 -12.68 -30.67 19.38
CA MET A 1 -13.27 -29.95 20.51
C MET A 1 -12.23 -29.87 21.62
N HIS A 2 -11.94 -28.68 22.17
CA HIS A 2 -11.02 -28.55 23.31
C HIS A 2 -11.67 -29.15 24.57
N ASN A 3 -10.90 -29.97 25.30
CA ASN A 3 -11.34 -30.55 26.56
C ASN A 3 -10.98 -29.57 27.70
N PRO A 4 -11.95 -29.12 28.52
CA PRO A 4 -11.70 -28.13 29.58
C PRO A 4 -10.74 -28.63 30.69
N SER A 5 -10.53 -29.94 30.80
CA SER A 5 -9.60 -30.52 31.77
C SER A 5 -8.13 -30.48 31.31
N LYS A 6 -7.86 -30.20 30.04
CA LYS A 6 -6.49 -30.12 29.52
C LYS A 6 -5.88 -28.77 29.86
N GLN A 7 -4.78 -28.79 30.60
CA GLN A 7 -4.02 -27.62 31.01
C GLN A 7 -2.65 -27.62 30.36
N ARG A 8 -2.14 -26.43 30.05
CA ARG A 8 -0.79 -26.19 29.56
C ARG A 8 -0.13 -25.12 30.43
N SER A 9 1.14 -25.29 30.76
CA SER A 9 1.92 -24.25 31.43
C SER A 9 2.29 -23.16 30.42
N VAL A 10 2.04 -21.90 30.78
CA VAL A 10 2.49 -20.74 30.03
C VAL A 10 3.28 -19.80 30.93
N LEU A 11 4.33 -19.19 30.39
CA LEU A 11 5.10 -18.18 31.10
C LEU A 11 4.34 -16.85 31.09
N ARG A 12 4.12 -16.27 32.27
CA ARG A 12 3.51 -14.96 32.45
C ARG A 12 4.39 -14.08 33.31
N THR A 13 4.47 -12.81 32.96
CA THR A 13 5.22 -11.82 33.74
C THR A 13 4.38 -11.37 34.92
N ASN A 14 4.90 -11.52 36.14
CA ASN A 14 4.26 -11.04 37.35
C ASN A 14 4.43 -9.50 37.48
N LYS A 15 3.78 -8.88 38.47
CA LYS A 15 3.90 -7.42 38.71
C LYS A 15 5.32 -6.96 39.06
N ARG A 16 6.20 -7.90 39.42
CA ARG A 16 7.62 -7.67 39.78
C ARG A 16 8.56 -7.82 38.58
N GLY A 17 8.05 -8.19 37.40
CA GLY A 17 8.83 -8.38 36.18
C GLY A 17 9.42 -9.79 36.00
N GLU A 18 9.17 -10.70 36.93
CA GLU A 18 9.66 -12.08 36.87
C GLU A 18 8.71 -12.95 36.04
N ARG A 19 9.26 -13.93 35.33
CA ARG A 19 8.46 -14.87 34.53
C ARG A 19 8.11 -16.09 35.38
N GLU A 20 6.83 -16.25 35.68
CA GLU A 20 6.29 -17.38 36.41
C GLU A 20 5.53 -18.33 35.47
N SER A 21 5.63 -19.63 35.73
CA SER A 21 4.87 -20.66 35.01
C SER A 21 3.48 -20.78 35.62
N VAL A 22 2.45 -20.43 34.85
CA VAL A 22 1.05 -20.48 35.27
C VAL A 22 0.30 -21.52 34.44
N ASN A 23 -0.44 -22.40 35.10
CA ASN A 23 -1.31 -23.37 34.43
C ASN A 23 -2.51 -22.65 33.83
N CYS A 24 -2.72 -22.82 32.53
CA CYS A 24 -3.84 -22.26 31.80
C CYS A 24 -4.57 -23.37 31.01
N PRO A 25 -5.90 -23.29 30.88
CA PRO A 25 -6.65 -24.14 29.96
C PRO A 25 -6.07 -24.11 28.54
N GLU A 26 -6.00 -25.27 27.89
CA GLU A 26 -5.46 -25.42 26.53
C GLU A 26 -6.16 -24.49 25.52
N SER A 27 -7.48 -24.33 25.65
CA SER A 27 -8.29 -23.44 24.81
C SER A 27 -7.82 -21.97 24.83
N ILE A 28 -7.36 -21.48 25.98
CA ILE A 28 -6.85 -20.11 26.12
C ILE A 28 -5.48 -19.98 25.46
N VAL A 29 -4.65 -21.01 25.55
CA VAL A 29 -3.33 -21.00 24.92
C VAL A 29 -3.46 -21.01 23.41
N ASP A 30 -4.33 -21.86 22.87
CA ASP A 30 -4.55 -21.93 21.43
C ASP A 30 -5.14 -20.62 20.90
N TYR A 31 -6.11 -20.05 21.61
CA TYR A 31 -6.62 -18.71 21.29
C TYR A 31 -5.48 -17.68 21.21
N ASN A 32 -4.65 -17.55 22.25
CA ASN A 32 -3.54 -16.59 22.26
C ASN A 32 -2.49 -16.87 21.19
N THR A 33 -2.30 -18.14 20.80
CA THR A 33 -1.36 -18.54 19.76
C THR A 33 -1.79 -18.06 18.38
N PHE A 34 -3.09 -18.12 18.09
CA PHE A 34 -3.64 -17.77 16.77
C PHE A 34 -4.18 -16.34 16.66
N MET A 35 -4.48 -15.67 17.78
CA MET A 35 -5.09 -14.33 17.82
C MET A 35 -4.26 -13.27 17.07
N GLY A 36 -2.93 -13.34 17.15
CA GLY A 36 -2.03 -12.31 16.59
C GLY A 36 -1.92 -12.31 15.05
N GLY A 37 -2.71 -13.09 14.32
CA GLY A 37 -2.72 -13.07 12.86
C GLY A 37 -3.17 -11.73 12.29
N VAL A 38 -4.24 -11.15 12.85
CA VAL A 38 -4.79 -9.86 12.41
C VAL A 38 -3.82 -8.72 12.69
N ASP A 39 -3.23 -8.68 13.88
CA ASP A 39 -2.27 -7.64 14.27
C ASP A 39 -1.06 -7.63 13.33
N LYS A 40 -0.56 -8.81 12.95
CA LYS A 40 0.54 -8.94 11.98
C LYS A 40 0.14 -8.43 10.60
N PHE A 41 -1.07 -8.74 10.14
CA PHE A 41 -1.57 -8.24 8.85
C PHE A 41 -1.69 -6.72 8.88
N VAL A 42 -2.31 -6.16 9.91
CA VAL A 42 -2.47 -4.71 10.08
C VAL A 42 -1.11 -4.01 10.18
N GLN A 43 -0.14 -4.59 10.89
CA GLN A 43 1.22 -4.06 10.98
C GLN A 43 1.93 -4.06 9.61
N LEU A 44 1.82 -5.14 8.83
CA LEU A 44 2.40 -5.22 7.48
C LEU A 44 1.74 -4.23 6.52
N MET A 45 0.42 -4.08 6.62
CA MET A 45 -0.35 -3.14 5.81
C MET A 45 0.03 -1.68 6.14
N SER A 46 0.05 -1.31 7.43
CA SER A 46 0.33 0.06 7.87
C SER A 46 1.78 0.51 7.64
N SER A 47 2.74 -0.42 7.63
CA SER A 47 4.17 -0.10 7.45
C SER A 47 4.48 0.58 6.11
N TYR A 48 3.77 0.23 5.03
CA TYR A 48 3.99 0.80 3.69
C TYR A 48 2.65 0.96 2.94
N SER A 49 1.69 1.66 3.54
CA SER A 49 0.38 1.85 2.91
C SER A 49 0.48 2.71 1.64
N ILE A 50 -0.27 2.30 0.62
CA ILE A 50 -0.36 3.00 -0.68
C ILE A 50 -1.43 4.11 -0.64
N ALA A 51 -2.24 4.17 0.43
CA ALA A 51 -3.42 5.02 0.53
C ALA A 51 -3.14 6.50 0.18
N GLN A 52 -3.79 6.99 -0.87
CA GLN A 52 -3.68 8.39 -1.29
C GLN A 52 -4.87 9.24 -0.81
N LYS A 53 -4.61 10.53 -0.53
CA LYS A 53 -5.70 11.47 -0.22
C LYS A 53 -6.54 11.70 -1.47
N SER A 54 -7.75 11.16 -1.49
CA SER A 54 -8.69 11.32 -2.59
C SER A 54 -10.08 11.71 -2.11
N ARG A 55 -10.79 12.51 -2.92
CA ARG A 55 -12.20 12.87 -2.70
C ARG A 55 -13.16 11.74 -3.09
N ARG A 56 -12.70 10.78 -3.90
CA ARG A 56 -13.51 9.63 -4.34
C ARG A 56 -13.33 8.49 -3.35
N TRP A 57 -14.39 8.14 -2.62
CA TRP A 57 -14.33 7.13 -1.56
C TRP A 57 -13.94 5.73 -2.07
N TRP A 58 -14.33 5.37 -3.29
CA TRP A 58 -14.05 4.05 -3.88
C TRP A 58 -12.55 3.82 -4.14
N LEU A 59 -11.76 4.88 -4.30
CA LEU A 59 -10.31 4.76 -4.45
C LEU A 59 -9.66 4.23 -3.16
N LYS A 60 -10.21 4.52 -1.99
CA LYS A 60 -9.73 3.93 -0.73
C LYS A 60 -9.93 2.41 -0.70
N LEU A 61 -11.05 1.94 -1.25
CA LEU A 61 -11.33 0.52 -1.35
C LEU A 61 -10.39 -0.15 -2.37
N PHE A 62 -10.10 0.52 -3.49
CA PHE A 62 -9.12 0.06 -4.46
C PHE A 62 -7.71 -0.04 -3.86
N ASP A 63 -7.23 1.01 -3.19
CA ASP A 63 -5.93 1.02 -2.51
C ASP A 63 -5.84 -0.11 -1.47
N TYR A 64 -6.92 -0.34 -0.72
CA TYR A 64 -7.01 -1.44 0.25
C TYR A 64 -6.83 -2.82 -0.41
N PHE A 65 -7.45 -3.06 -1.56
CA PHE A 65 -7.30 -4.33 -2.27
C PHE A 65 -5.87 -4.55 -2.76
N ILE A 66 -5.21 -3.50 -3.27
CA ILE A 66 -3.82 -3.58 -3.69
C ILE A 66 -2.90 -3.83 -2.49
N ASP A 67 -3.06 -3.10 -1.40
CA ASP A 67 -2.28 -3.30 -0.17
C ASP A 67 -2.46 -4.74 0.36
N THR A 68 -3.69 -5.25 0.37
CA THR A 68 -4.01 -6.63 0.80
C THR A 68 -3.35 -7.66 -0.12
N ALA A 69 -3.42 -7.47 -1.44
CA ALA A 69 -2.80 -8.36 -2.42
C ALA A 69 -1.28 -8.44 -2.24
N ILE A 70 -0.62 -7.30 -1.97
CA ILE A 70 0.83 -7.25 -1.72
C ILE A 70 1.20 -7.98 -0.42
N VAL A 71 0.44 -7.78 0.67
CA VAL A 71 0.69 -8.49 1.93
C VAL A 71 0.50 -10.00 1.74
N ASN A 72 -0.54 -10.42 1.03
CA ASN A 72 -0.81 -11.83 0.75
C ASN A 72 0.29 -12.47 -0.10
N SER A 73 0.75 -11.80 -1.16
CA SER A 73 1.85 -12.29 -2.00
C SER A 73 3.16 -12.42 -1.21
N TYR A 74 3.44 -11.48 -0.30
CA TYR A 74 4.60 -11.56 0.60
C TYR A 74 4.51 -12.75 1.58
N VAL A 75 3.31 -13.05 2.10
CA VAL A 75 3.10 -14.23 2.96
C VAL A 75 3.36 -15.52 2.17
N MET A 76 2.83 -15.62 0.95
CA MET A 76 3.07 -16.77 0.07
C MET A 76 4.55 -16.92 -0.31
N TYR A 77 5.23 -15.80 -0.62
CA TYR A 77 6.66 -15.79 -0.91
C TYR A 77 7.48 -16.34 0.26
N LYS A 78 7.19 -15.88 1.49
CA LYS A 78 7.86 -16.39 2.69
C LYS A 78 7.59 -17.89 2.91
N ASP A 79 6.36 -18.34 2.70
CA ASP A 79 6.01 -19.75 2.84
C ASP A 79 6.77 -20.62 1.83
N SER A 80 6.82 -20.19 0.57
CA SER A 80 7.59 -20.84 -0.48
C SER A 80 9.10 -20.87 -0.17
N ALA A 81 9.67 -19.74 0.24
CA ALA A 81 11.09 -19.65 0.61
C ALA A 81 11.43 -20.56 1.80
N LYS A 82 10.55 -20.64 2.81
CA LYS A 82 10.70 -21.57 3.95
C LYS A 82 10.69 -23.03 3.51
N LYS A 83 9.75 -23.42 2.64
CA LYS A 83 9.69 -24.78 2.08
C LYS A 83 10.97 -25.15 1.34
N GLN A 84 11.56 -24.18 0.63
CA GLN A 84 12.81 -24.34 -0.10
C GLN A 84 14.08 -24.16 0.78
N ARG A 85 13.93 -23.92 2.09
CA ARG A 85 15.04 -23.60 3.02
C ARG A 85 15.92 -22.43 2.57
N ARG A 86 15.32 -21.46 1.87
CA ARG A 86 16.01 -20.26 1.40
C ARG A 86 15.77 -19.10 2.35
N ARG A 87 16.76 -18.20 2.45
CA ARG A 87 16.59 -16.91 3.09
C ARG A 87 15.61 -16.08 2.25
N TYR A 88 14.61 -15.49 2.90
CA TYR A 88 13.67 -14.57 2.26
C TYR A 88 14.03 -13.12 2.58
N LEU A 89 13.61 -12.23 1.69
CA LEU A 89 13.83 -10.79 1.80
C LEU A 89 12.98 -10.15 2.91
N SER A 90 13.42 -9.00 3.40
CA SER A 90 12.59 -8.15 4.25
C SER A 90 11.38 -7.62 3.48
N HIS A 91 10.38 -7.14 4.20
CA HIS A 91 9.15 -6.64 3.60
C HIS A 91 9.40 -5.45 2.65
N LEU A 92 10.32 -4.55 3.03
CA LEU A 92 10.72 -3.41 2.22
C LEU A 92 11.37 -3.88 0.91
N GLU A 93 12.36 -4.74 1.00
CA GLU A 93 13.10 -5.25 -0.16
C GLU A 93 12.19 -6.00 -1.12
N PHE A 94 11.28 -6.82 -0.59
CA PHE A 94 10.26 -7.50 -1.39
C PHE A 94 9.39 -6.50 -2.15
N ARG A 95 8.91 -5.44 -1.49
CA ARG A 95 8.11 -4.40 -2.14
C ARG A 95 8.92 -3.62 -3.17
N SER A 96 10.18 -3.28 -2.90
CA SER A 96 11.05 -2.60 -3.87
C SER A 96 11.27 -3.44 -5.13
N GLN A 97 11.53 -4.74 -4.99
CA GLN A 97 11.64 -5.64 -6.13
C GLN A 97 10.32 -5.74 -6.89
N LEU A 98 9.20 -5.92 -6.18
CA LEU A 98 7.87 -5.97 -6.79
C LEU A 98 7.59 -4.71 -7.62
N ILE A 99 7.89 -3.53 -7.08
CA ILE A 99 7.69 -2.25 -7.78
C ILE A 99 8.59 -2.16 -9.02
N ASN A 100 9.85 -2.54 -8.92
CA ASN A 100 10.78 -2.52 -10.05
C ASN A 100 10.30 -3.45 -11.17
N GLU A 101 9.85 -4.66 -10.83
CA GLU A 101 9.27 -5.62 -11.78
C GLU A 101 7.97 -5.09 -12.43
N MET A 102 7.10 -4.44 -11.64
CA MET A 102 5.85 -3.86 -12.16
C MET A 102 6.09 -2.68 -13.10
N ILE A 103 7.12 -1.86 -12.84
CA ILE A 103 7.51 -0.78 -13.76
C ILE A 103 8.15 -1.37 -15.03
N GLY A 104 8.99 -2.39 -14.88
CA GLY A 104 9.69 -3.03 -16.00
C GLY A 104 10.41 -2.00 -16.88
N ASN A 105 10.06 -1.95 -18.17
CA ASN A 105 10.61 -0.99 -19.14
C ASN A 105 9.74 0.26 -19.34
N PHE A 106 8.67 0.43 -18.56
CA PHE A 106 7.73 1.54 -18.75
C PHE A 106 8.39 2.88 -18.45
N CYS A 107 8.24 3.84 -19.37
CA CYS A 107 8.79 5.19 -19.21
C CYS A 107 7.72 6.24 -19.59
N SER A 108 7.20 6.96 -18.60
CA SER A 108 6.17 8.01 -18.77
C SER A 108 6.74 9.33 -19.33
N ARG A 109 7.90 9.32 -19.97
CA ARG A 109 8.49 10.54 -20.54
C ARG A 109 7.55 11.10 -21.62
N LYS A 110 6.83 12.17 -21.28
CA LYS A 110 6.11 12.99 -22.27
C LYS A 110 7.10 13.37 -23.36
N ARG A 111 6.83 12.97 -24.61
CA ARG A 111 7.57 13.50 -25.76
C ARG A 111 7.49 15.03 -25.67
N LYS A 112 8.64 15.69 -25.81
CA LYS A 112 8.71 17.15 -25.83
C LYS A 112 7.78 17.61 -26.97
N GLY A 113 6.64 18.20 -26.61
CA GLY A 113 5.69 18.70 -27.59
C GLY A 113 6.38 19.71 -28.50
N TYR A 114 6.13 19.62 -29.80
CA TYR A 114 6.61 20.62 -30.76
C TYR A 114 6.12 22.00 -30.32
N ARG A 115 7.05 22.92 -30.03
CA ARG A 115 6.76 24.34 -29.84
C ARG A 115 6.84 24.99 -31.22
N PRO A 116 5.74 25.49 -31.82
CA PRO A 116 5.86 26.32 -33.01
C PRO A 116 6.68 27.55 -32.63
N GLY A 117 7.67 27.87 -33.45
CA GLY A 117 8.62 28.94 -33.21
C GLY A 117 7.93 30.27 -32.92
N ALA A 118 8.37 30.94 -31.86
CA ALA A 118 8.14 32.36 -31.68
C ALA A 118 8.90 33.09 -32.80
N GLY A 119 8.15 33.62 -33.77
CA GLY A 119 8.71 34.43 -34.85
C GLY A 119 7.78 34.51 -36.04
N VAL A 120 7.01 35.59 -36.12
CA VAL A 120 6.80 36.47 -37.28
C VAL A 120 5.58 37.33 -36.93
N GLY A 121 5.85 38.60 -36.58
CA GLY A 121 4.82 39.61 -36.40
C GLY A 121 4.04 39.82 -37.70
N ARG A 122 2.72 39.97 -37.58
CA ARG A 122 1.89 40.54 -38.63
C ARG A 122 1.28 41.82 -38.07
N GLU A 123 1.72 42.93 -38.63
CA GLU A 123 1.11 44.25 -38.48
C GLU A 123 -0.38 44.17 -38.83
N THR A 124 -1.25 44.59 -37.91
CA THR A 124 -2.63 44.91 -38.24
C THR A 124 -2.71 46.40 -38.56
N SER A 125 -2.48 46.73 -39.83
CA SER A 125 -2.73 48.06 -40.38
C SER A 125 -4.23 48.25 -40.66
N THR A 126 -4.78 49.25 -39.99
CA THR A 126 -6.03 50.01 -40.19
C THR A 126 -6.88 49.71 -41.43
N ARG A 127 -8.18 49.48 -41.21
CA ARG A 127 -9.24 49.92 -42.14
C ARG A 127 -10.50 50.32 -41.35
N TRP A 128 -10.55 51.60 -40.99
CA TRP A 128 -11.74 52.30 -40.51
C TRP A 128 -12.83 52.27 -41.60
N LEU A 129 -14.05 51.84 -41.25
CA LEU A 129 -15.24 52.02 -42.08
C LEU A 129 -15.81 53.44 -41.86
N PRO A 130 -16.32 54.12 -42.90
CA PRO A 130 -16.76 55.51 -42.81
C PRO A 130 -18.13 55.67 -42.14
N LYS A 131 -18.31 56.85 -41.53
CA LYS A 131 -19.54 57.37 -40.92
C LYS A 131 -20.72 57.31 -41.88
N MET A 132 -21.88 56.88 -41.39
CA MET A 132 -23.19 57.26 -41.94
C MET A 132 -24.02 57.89 -40.82
N GLN A 133 -24.32 59.18 -41.01
CA GLN A 133 -25.32 59.93 -40.28
C GLN A 133 -26.71 59.48 -40.74
N PHE A 134 -27.71 59.50 -39.86
CA PHE A 134 -29.02 60.07 -40.19
C PHE A 134 -29.71 60.57 -38.93
N VAL A 135 -30.21 61.79 -39.05
CA VAL A 135 -31.01 62.59 -38.10
C VAL A 135 -32.49 62.35 -38.43
N SER A 136 -33.33 62.18 -37.42
CA SER A 136 -34.53 63.00 -37.17
C SER A 136 -35.09 62.72 -35.78
#